data_AF-A0A1R1XU58-F1
#
_entry.id   AF-A0A1R1XU58-F1
#
_cell.length_a   1.000
_cell.length_b   1.000
_cell.length_c   1.000
_cell.angle_alpha   90.00
_cell.angle_beta   90.00
_cell.angle_gamma   90.00
#
_symmetry.space_group_name_H-M   'P 1'
#
loop_
_entity.id
_entity.type
_entity.pdbx_description
1 polymer ?
#
loop_
_entity_poly.entity_id
_entity_poly.type
_entity_poly.pdbx_seq_one_letter_code
_entity_poly.pdbx_strand_id
1 'polypeptide(L)'
;MLPKATNRNALGDSSASPNYSENLLASVRAEKEGMVKEWFPSVSSTIGDWYPERNIFHTFIALTAPPRLFLLGVWYYACTSTKFTQGKTKYATWLFIVGFLRTLTCAGWMFVTSSDDHDVHDISMILYIVLTIPYMIMTVSSGSRLTQFSRSNPELSKKVSFYRKFTGISFFVILVPMIYFFLQHKISKVAGAYTIYAFHEWSLIFLDIFFDSYSYFEFEYVELAVLSNQAKQAE
;
A
#
# COMPACT_ATOMS: atom_id res chain seq x y z
N MET A 1 69.17 17.57 42.92
CA MET A 1 69.38 16.77 41.69
C MET A 1 68.08 16.03 41.38
N LEU A 2 67.42 16.37 40.28
CA LEU A 2 66.45 15.51 39.56
C LEU A 2 67.22 14.34 38.86
N PRO A 3 66.58 13.36 38.19
CA PRO A 3 65.44 12.50 38.56
C PRO A 3 65.70 11.00 38.19
N LYS A 4 64.83 10.05 38.59
CA LYS A 4 64.64 8.67 38.04
C LYS A 4 63.48 8.01 38.80
N ALA A 5 62.61 7.16 38.27
CA ALA A 5 62.13 6.82 36.94
C ALA A 5 60.82 6.02 37.16
N THR A 6 59.79 6.35 36.39
CA THR A 6 58.68 5.55 35.88
C THR A 6 58.39 4.17 36.49
N ASN A 7 57.18 3.99 37.03
CA ASN A 7 56.31 2.89 36.59
C ASN A 7 54.83 3.26 36.75
N ARG A 8 54.15 3.48 35.62
CA ARG A 8 52.69 3.63 35.56
C ARG A 8 52.11 2.23 35.61
N ASN A 9 51.31 1.95 36.63
CA ASN A 9 50.49 0.75 36.68
C ASN A 9 49.58 0.72 35.45
N ALA A 10 49.91 -0.15 34.49
CA ALA A 10 49.00 -0.59 33.45
C ALA A 10 47.97 -1.54 34.07
N LEU A 11 46.86 -0.98 34.55
CA LEU A 11 45.63 -1.72 34.76
C LEU A 11 45.01 -1.98 33.38
N GLY A 12 45.42 -3.08 32.77
CA GLY A 12 44.70 -3.70 31.66
C GLY A 12 43.55 -4.50 32.22
N ASP A 13 42.37 -3.87 32.32
CA ASP A 13 41.11 -4.54 32.60
C ASP A 13 40.74 -5.41 31.40
N SER A 14 40.80 -6.73 31.57
CA SER A 14 40.54 -7.74 30.54
C SER A 14 39.05 -8.10 30.48
N SER A 15 38.17 -7.15 30.16
CA SER A 15 36.72 -7.38 30.21
C SER A 15 35.94 -6.67 29.10
N ALA A 16 36.35 -6.83 27.84
CA ALA A 16 35.48 -6.56 26.68
C ALA A 16 36.06 -7.13 25.38
N SER A 17 36.03 -8.45 25.20
CA SER A 17 36.06 -9.03 23.86
C SER A 17 34.66 -9.56 23.57
N PRO A 18 33.89 -8.98 22.63
CA PRO A 18 32.63 -9.55 22.22
C PRO A 18 32.90 -10.99 21.76
N ASN A 19 32.06 -11.94 22.19
CA ASN A 19 32.25 -13.37 21.95
C ASN A 19 32.06 -13.69 20.45
N TYR A 20 33.05 -13.36 19.62
CA TYR A 20 33.00 -13.47 18.16
C TYR A 20 32.69 -14.88 17.69
N SER A 21 33.15 -15.91 18.42
CA SER A 21 32.88 -17.32 18.10
C SER A 21 31.42 -17.71 18.30
N GLU A 22 30.74 -17.20 19.32
CA GLU A 22 29.31 -17.48 19.53
C GLU A 22 28.46 -16.77 18.49
N ASN A 23 28.79 -15.52 18.15
CA ASN A 23 28.11 -14.77 17.10
C ASN A 23 28.32 -15.40 15.71
N LEU A 24 29.51 -15.96 15.44
CA LEU A 24 29.80 -16.67 14.19
C LEU A 24 29.07 -18.01 14.11
N LEU A 25 28.97 -18.73 15.23
CA LEU A 25 28.21 -19.98 15.29
C LEU A 25 26.70 -19.72 15.18
N ALA A 26 26.21 -18.63 15.76
CA ALA A 26 24.82 -18.18 15.61
C ALA A 26 24.52 -17.75 14.17
N SER A 27 25.43 -17.01 13.51
CA SER A 27 25.23 -16.58 12.12
C SER A 27 25.25 -17.77 11.15
N VAL A 28 26.19 -18.71 11.29
CA VAL A 28 26.26 -19.93 10.47
C VAL A 28 25.08 -20.86 10.73
N ARG A 29 24.56 -20.89 11.96
CA ARG A 29 23.37 -21.68 12.32
C ARG A 29 22.10 -21.05 11.74
N ALA A 30 21.95 -19.73 11.82
CA ALA A 30 20.89 -18.98 11.14
C ALA A 30 20.96 -19.13 9.61
N GLU A 31 22.17 -19.18 9.05
CA GLU A 31 22.43 -19.45 7.64
C GLU A 31 21.86 -20.81 7.20
N LYS A 32 22.04 -21.83 8.06
CA LYS A 32 21.54 -23.19 7.86
C LYS A 32 20.05 -23.38 8.14
N GLU A 33 19.46 -22.60 9.05
CA GLU A 33 18.12 -22.84 9.61
C GLU A 33 16.97 -22.18 8.84
N GLY A 34 17.24 -21.34 7.84
CA GLY A 34 16.21 -20.80 6.94
C GLY A 34 16.22 -19.28 6.77
N MET A 35 16.99 -18.56 7.60
CA MET A 35 17.08 -17.10 7.56
C MET A 35 17.71 -16.57 6.26
N VAL A 36 18.54 -17.36 5.58
CA VAL A 36 19.11 -16.99 4.25
C VAL A 36 18.15 -17.25 3.11
N LYS A 37 17.17 -18.15 3.31
CA LYS A 37 16.15 -18.42 2.31
C LYS A 37 15.03 -17.36 2.33
N GLU A 38 14.86 -16.67 3.45
CA GLU A 38 13.89 -15.60 3.66
C GLU A 38 14.60 -14.24 3.63
N TRP A 39 14.84 -13.73 2.43
CA TRP A 39 15.66 -12.52 2.23
C TRP A 39 14.86 -11.29 1.79
N PHE A 40 13.69 -11.48 1.18
CA PHE A 40 12.84 -10.38 0.73
C PHE A 40 11.76 -10.06 1.77
N PRO A 41 11.70 -8.81 2.28
CA PRO A 41 10.77 -8.45 3.34
C PRO A 41 9.34 -8.28 2.83
N SER A 42 8.39 -8.76 3.61
CA SER A 42 6.97 -8.44 3.44
C SER A 42 6.71 -6.96 3.69
N VAL A 43 5.58 -6.44 3.22
CA VAL A 43 5.16 -5.05 3.40
C VAL A 43 5.06 -4.72 4.89
N SER A 44 4.41 -5.58 5.69
CA SER A 44 4.29 -5.36 7.14
C SER A 44 5.66 -5.32 7.83
N SER A 45 6.61 -6.18 7.43
CA SER A 45 7.98 -6.15 7.97
C SER A 45 8.82 -4.97 7.45
N THR A 46 8.48 -4.45 6.28
CA THR A 46 9.15 -3.28 5.70
C THR A 46 8.74 -2.01 6.43
N ILE A 47 7.47 -1.91 6.82
CA ILE A 47 6.91 -0.74 7.52
C ILE A 47 7.28 -0.76 9.01
N GLY A 48 7.33 -1.92 9.66
CA GLY A 48 7.38 -1.98 11.12
C GLY A 48 8.34 -3.01 11.68
N ASP A 49 9.32 -2.50 12.44
CA ASP A 49 9.71 -3.00 13.77
C ASP A 49 10.55 -1.93 14.52
N TRP A 50 11.31 -1.09 13.80
CA TRP A 50 12.32 -0.19 14.39
C TRP A 50 12.15 1.29 14.01
N TYR A 51 12.66 2.16 14.89
CA TYR A 51 12.85 3.59 14.62
C TYR A 51 14.25 3.81 14.06
N PRO A 52 14.46 4.63 13.01
CA PRO A 52 13.55 5.63 12.44
C PRO A 52 12.72 5.18 11.21
N GLU A 53 12.95 3.98 10.68
CA GLU A 53 12.39 3.51 9.40
C GLU A 53 10.87 3.60 9.37
N ARG A 54 10.20 3.18 10.46
CA ARG A 54 8.75 3.25 10.60
C ARG A 54 8.18 4.65 10.35
N ASN A 55 8.83 5.69 10.88
CA ASN A 55 8.33 7.07 10.74
C ASN A 55 8.46 7.59 9.30
N ILE A 56 9.50 7.15 8.59
CA ILE A 56 9.70 7.50 7.18
C ILE A 56 8.60 6.88 6.32
N PHE A 57 8.33 5.57 6.50
CA PHE A 57 7.25 4.90 5.76
C PHE A 57 5.88 5.50 6.09
N HIS A 58 5.57 5.72 7.36
CA HIS A 58 4.32 6.38 7.77
C HIS A 58 4.14 7.76 7.15
N THR A 59 5.22 8.54 7.00
CA THR A 59 5.18 9.84 6.34
C THR A 59 4.85 9.70 4.86
N PHE A 60 5.48 8.77 4.14
CA PHE A 60 5.16 8.52 2.74
C PHE A 60 3.73 8.03 2.55
N ILE A 61 3.26 7.10 3.39
CA ILE A 61 1.89 6.60 3.36
C ILE A 61 0.91 7.76 3.61
N ALA A 62 1.16 8.59 4.64
CA ALA A 62 0.35 9.77 4.91
C ALA A 62 0.30 10.75 3.73
N LEU A 63 1.43 10.95 3.04
CA LEU A 63 1.51 11.84 1.88
C LEU A 63 0.69 11.32 0.68
N THR A 64 0.51 10.01 0.56
CA THR A 64 -0.32 9.40 -0.50
C THR A 64 -1.83 9.45 -0.21
N ALA A 65 -2.24 9.71 1.03
CA ALA A 65 -3.67 9.73 1.39
C ALA A 65 -4.45 10.88 0.74
N PRO A 66 -3.98 12.15 0.72
CA PRO A 66 -4.70 13.25 0.08
C PRO A 66 -4.92 13.05 -1.43
N PRO A 67 -3.93 12.63 -2.24
CA PRO A 67 -4.16 12.30 -3.65
C PRO A 67 -5.25 11.24 -3.86
N ARG A 68 -5.30 10.21 -3.01
CA ARG A 68 -6.30 9.13 -3.10
C ARG A 68 -7.71 9.61 -2.75
N LEU A 69 -7.84 10.44 -1.72
CA LEU A 69 -9.12 11.09 -1.37
C LEU A 69 -9.56 12.10 -2.43
N PHE A 70 -8.63 12.85 -3.01
CA PHE A 70 -8.89 13.77 -4.11
C PHE A 70 -9.41 13.02 -5.33
N LEU A 71 -8.78 11.89 -5.69
CA LEU A 71 -9.24 11.01 -6.77
C LEU A 71 -10.70 10.57 -6.57
N LEU A 72 -11.10 10.19 -5.35
CA LEU A 72 -12.49 9.85 -5.03
C LEU A 72 -13.44 11.05 -5.18
N GLY A 73 -13.03 12.24 -4.74
CA GLY A 73 -13.81 13.47 -4.86
C GLY A 73 -14.04 13.87 -6.32
N VAL A 74 -12.99 13.82 -7.14
CA VAL A 74 -13.08 14.11 -8.57
C VAL A 74 -13.95 13.05 -9.27
N TRP A 75 -13.78 11.77 -8.93
CA TRP A 75 -14.61 10.70 -9.49
C TRP A 75 -16.09 10.88 -9.17
N TYR A 76 -16.40 11.24 -7.92
CA TYR A 76 -17.75 11.56 -7.48
C TYR A 76 -18.34 12.73 -8.27
N TYR A 77 -17.57 13.82 -8.43
CA TYR A 77 -18.01 14.97 -9.23
C TYR A 77 -18.24 14.60 -10.70
N ALA A 78 -17.32 13.87 -11.32
CA ALA A 78 -17.42 13.42 -12.70
C ALA A 78 -18.69 12.57 -12.94
N CYS A 79 -19.07 11.73 -11.98
CA CYS A 79 -20.27 10.90 -12.07
C CYS A 79 -21.58 11.60 -11.67
N THR A 80 -21.53 12.77 -11.02
CA THR A 80 -22.72 13.49 -10.52
C THR A 80 -23.05 14.75 -11.31
N SER A 81 -22.10 15.31 -12.04
CA SER A 81 -22.30 16.50 -12.87
C SER A 81 -23.38 16.25 -13.93
N THR A 82 -24.44 17.05 -13.89
CA THR A 82 -25.62 16.96 -14.79
C THR A 82 -25.28 17.22 -16.25
N LYS A 83 -24.15 17.87 -16.53
CA LYS A 83 -23.64 18.05 -17.90
C LYS A 83 -23.22 16.73 -18.54
N PHE A 84 -22.87 15.71 -17.74
CA PHE A 84 -22.19 14.51 -18.23
C PHE A 84 -22.86 13.19 -17.84
N THR A 85 -23.84 13.15 -16.92
CA THR A 85 -24.49 11.88 -16.51
C THR A 85 -26.01 11.89 -16.74
N GLN A 86 -26.55 10.77 -17.24
CA GLN A 86 -28.00 10.52 -17.27
C GLN A 86 -28.52 10.24 -15.84
N GLY A 87 -28.87 11.30 -15.13
CA GLY A 87 -29.62 11.24 -13.87
C GLY A 87 -28.79 11.15 -12.59
N LYS A 88 -29.43 11.48 -11.46
CA LYS A 88 -28.87 11.36 -10.10
C LYS A 88 -28.67 9.89 -9.76
N THR A 89 -27.55 9.31 -10.17
CA THR A 89 -27.27 7.91 -9.86
C THR A 89 -26.79 7.80 -8.40
N LYS A 90 -27.59 7.17 -7.53
CA LYS A 90 -27.17 6.79 -6.16
C LYS A 90 -25.85 6.01 -6.14
N TYR A 91 -25.51 5.44 -7.29
CA TYR A 91 -24.28 4.74 -7.59
C TYR A 91 -23.01 5.54 -7.28
N ALA A 92 -22.92 6.81 -7.68
CA ALA A 92 -21.73 7.63 -7.44
C ALA A 92 -21.48 7.85 -5.94
N THR A 93 -22.54 8.07 -5.17
CA THR A 93 -22.47 8.22 -3.71
C THR A 93 -22.00 6.93 -3.05
N TRP A 94 -22.54 5.77 -3.46
CA TRP A 94 -22.09 4.49 -2.93
C TRP A 94 -20.61 4.21 -3.26
N LEU A 95 -20.16 4.53 -4.47
CA LEU A 95 -18.75 4.39 -4.86
C LEU A 95 -17.86 5.26 -3.96
N PHE A 96 -18.26 6.51 -3.71
CA PHE A 96 -17.54 7.41 -2.82
C PHE A 96 -17.46 6.86 -1.39
N ILE A 97 -18.57 6.39 -0.82
CA ILE A 97 -18.62 5.82 0.53
C ILE A 97 -17.72 4.59 0.62
N VAL A 98 -17.85 3.64 -0.31
CA VAL A 98 -17.04 2.42 -0.34
C VAL A 98 -15.56 2.75 -0.51
N GLY A 99 -15.22 3.67 -1.42
CA GLY A 99 -13.84 4.12 -1.64
C GLY A 99 -13.25 4.85 -0.43
N PHE A 100 -14.06 5.64 0.28
CA PHE A 100 -13.65 6.31 1.51
C PHE A 100 -13.38 5.32 2.64
N LEU A 101 -14.30 4.37 2.88
CA LEU A 101 -14.11 3.29 3.84
C LEU A 101 -12.89 2.42 3.49
N ARG A 102 -12.69 2.12 2.20
CA ARG A 102 -11.48 1.43 1.70
C ARG A 102 -10.21 2.22 2.02
N THR A 103 -10.23 3.54 1.90
CA THR A 103 -9.07 4.38 2.20
C THR A 103 -8.79 4.42 3.71
N LEU A 104 -9.83 4.49 4.56
CA LEU A 104 -9.67 4.43 6.01
C LEU A 104 -9.12 3.09 6.49
N THR A 105 -9.63 1.99 5.95
CA THR A 105 -9.17 0.64 6.30
C THR A 105 -7.77 0.38 5.78
N CYS A 106 -7.42 0.92 4.61
CA CYS A 106 -6.05 0.96 4.10
C CYS A 106 -5.11 1.69 5.07
N ALA A 107 -5.50 2.86 5.57
CA ALA A 107 -4.73 3.57 6.57
C ALA A 107 -4.63 2.74 7.87
N GLY A 108 -5.72 2.09 8.28
CA GLY A 108 -5.76 1.23 9.46
C GLY A 108 -4.65 0.18 9.48
N TRP A 109 -4.56 -0.67 8.45
CA TRP A 109 -3.54 -1.74 8.43
C TRP A 109 -2.12 -1.23 8.14
N MET A 110 -1.97 -0.03 7.53
CA MET A 110 -0.67 0.56 7.23
C MET A 110 -0.06 1.34 8.41
N PHE A 111 -0.89 1.92 9.29
CA PHE A 111 -0.43 2.64 10.48
C PHE A 111 -0.45 1.79 11.75
N VAL A 112 -1.33 0.80 11.82
CA VAL A 112 -1.33 -0.21 12.89
C VAL A 112 -0.49 -1.38 12.39
N THR A 113 0.75 -1.45 12.84
CA THR A 113 1.67 -2.51 12.41
C THR A 113 1.27 -3.84 13.06
N SER A 114 1.58 -4.95 12.38
CA SER A 114 1.34 -6.30 12.91
C SER A 114 2.07 -6.58 14.22
N SER A 115 3.14 -5.83 14.49
CA SER A 115 3.93 -5.92 15.72
C SER A 115 3.29 -5.15 16.89
N ASP A 116 2.47 -4.12 16.61
CA ASP A 116 1.79 -3.31 17.62
C ASP A 116 0.45 -3.96 18.04
N ASP A 117 -0.42 -4.29 17.07
CA ASP A 117 -1.71 -4.96 17.31
C ASP A 117 -2.10 -5.80 16.08
N HIS A 118 -1.89 -7.11 16.20
CA HIS A 118 -2.13 -8.06 15.11
C HIS A 118 -3.62 -8.20 14.77
N ASP A 119 -4.52 -8.07 15.74
CA ASP A 119 -5.96 -8.24 15.52
C ASP A 119 -6.51 -7.06 14.72
N VAL A 120 -6.17 -5.83 15.13
CA VAL A 120 -6.59 -4.61 14.42
C VAL A 120 -5.98 -4.56 13.02
N HIS A 121 -4.71 -4.96 12.88
CA HIS A 121 -4.02 -5.05 11.59
C HIS A 121 -4.76 -5.98 10.62
N ASP A 122 -5.01 -7.23 11.03
CA ASP A 122 -5.64 -8.24 10.19
C ASP A 122 -7.09 -7.87 9.84
N ILE A 123 -7.87 -7.38 10.81
CA ILE A 123 -9.25 -6.93 10.56
C ILE A 123 -9.27 -5.79 9.53
N SER A 124 -8.36 -4.82 9.67
CA SER A 124 -8.25 -3.69 8.74
C SER A 124 -7.83 -4.14 7.34
N MET A 125 -6.89 -5.08 7.23
CA MET A 125 -6.45 -5.65 5.95
C MET A 125 -7.58 -6.43 5.27
N ILE A 126 -8.27 -7.31 5.99
CA ILE A 126 -9.39 -8.08 5.44
C ILE A 126 -10.51 -7.14 4.98
N LEU A 127 -10.86 -6.15 5.80
CA LEU A 127 -11.90 -5.19 5.45
C LEU A 127 -11.50 -4.36 4.22
N TYR A 128 -10.23 -3.99 4.10
CA TYR A 128 -9.67 -3.35 2.91
C TYR A 128 -9.85 -4.21 1.65
N ILE A 129 -9.49 -5.49 1.71
CA ILE A 129 -9.63 -6.44 0.60
C ILE A 129 -11.11 -6.61 0.22
N VAL A 130 -11.99 -6.80 1.21
CA VAL A 130 -13.43 -6.96 0.98
C VAL A 130 -14.04 -5.72 0.35
N LEU A 131 -13.68 -4.51 0.81
CA LEU A 131 -14.14 -3.24 0.23
C LEU A 131 -13.54 -2.96 -1.16
N THR A 132 -12.39 -3.57 -1.47
CA THR A 132 -11.75 -3.46 -2.80
C THR A 132 -12.59 -4.12 -3.89
N ILE A 133 -13.32 -5.20 -3.59
CA ILE A 133 -14.22 -5.87 -4.54
C ILE A 133 -15.30 -4.91 -5.09
N PRO A 134 -16.21 -4.36 -4.25
CA PRO A 134 -17.23 -3.45 -4.74
C PRO A 134 -16.60 -2.17 -5.31
N TYR A 135 -15.49 -1.67 -4.75
CA TYR A 135 -14.81 -0.50 -5.30
C TYR A 135 -14.35 -0.71 -6.75
N MET A 136 -13.62 -1.78 -7.04
CA MET A 136 -13.08 -2.04 -8.39
C MET A 136 -14.20 -2.30 -9.40
N ILE A 137 -15.19 -3.12 -9.02
CA ILE A 137 -16.38 -3.36 -9.85
C ILE A 137 -17.07 -2.03 -10.15
N MET A 138 -17.28 -1.21 -9.11
CA MET A 138 -18.03 0.01 -9.27
C MET A 138 -17.33 1.04 -10.15
N THR A 139 -16.01 1.17 -9.98
CA THR A 139 -15.13 2.07 -10.73
C THR A 139 -15.01 1.66 -12.20
N VAL A 140 -14.89 0.37 -12.52
CA VAL A 140 -14.92 -0.12 -13.91
C VAL A 140 -16.28 0.16 -14.56
N SER A 141 -17.35 -0.14 -13.84
CA SER A 141 -18.71 -0.01 -14.35
C SER A 141 -19.14 1.45 -14.55
N SER A 142 -18.67 2.37 -13.69
CA SER A 142 -18.90 3.81 -13.86
C SER A 142 -18.00 4.41 -14.94
N GLY A 143 -16.71 4.09 -14.97
CA GLY A 143 -15.79 4.61 -15.99
C GLY A 143 -16.17 4.20 -17.42
N SER A 144 -16.72 3.00 -17.58
CA SER A 144 -17.18 2.54 -18.89
C SER A 144 -18.50 3.16 -19.37
N ARG A 145 -19.29 3.83 -18.50
CA ARG A 145 -20.68 4.21 -18.82
C ARG A 145 -21.09 5.63 -18.46
N LEU A 146 -20.57 6.15 -17.35
CA LEU A 146 -21.06 7.37 -16.72
C LEU A 146 -20.16 8.58 -17.00
N THR A 147 -18.88 8.37 -17.31
CA THR A 147 -17.92 9.45 -17.48
C THR A 147 -17.93 10.05 -18.89
N GLN A 148 -17.46 11.29 -19.01
CA GLN A 148 -17.36 12.00 -20.29
C GLN A 148 -16.36 11.32 -21.25
N PHE A 149 -15.28 10.74 -20.71
CA PHE A 149 -14.30 9.99 -21.48
C PHE A 149 -14.93 8.82 -22.27
N SER A 150 -15.82 8.04 -21.62
CA SER A 150 -16.53 6.94 -22.28
C SER A 150 -17.32 7.39 -23.51
N ARG A 151 -17.86 8.61 -23.49
CA ARG A 151 -18.62 9.17 -24.62
C ARG A 151 -17.74 9.79 -25.69
N SER A 152 -16.71 10.50 -25.27
CA SER A 152 -15.85 11.27 -26.18
C SER A 152 -14.94 10.34 -26.98
N ASN A 153 -14.43 9.28 -26.35
CA ASN A 153 -13.52 8.32 -26.96
C ASN A 153 -13.88 6.87 -26.56
N PRO A 154 -14.95 6.30 -27.14
CA PRO A 154 -15.46 4.98 -26.73
C PRO A 154 -14.45 3.84 -26.96
N GLU A 155 -13.64 3.91 -28.03
CA GLU A 155 -12.63 2.89 -28.32
C GLU A 155 -11.50 2.87 -27.27
N LEU A 156 -11.00 4.05 -26.88
CA LEU A 156 -9.99 4.15 -25.83
C LEU A 156 -10.58 3.80 -24.46
N SER A 157 -11.82 4.20 -24.18
CA SER A 157 -12.51 3.86 -22.93
C SER A 157 -12.74 2.36 -22.76
N LYS A 158 -13.08 1.63 -23.84
CA LYS A 158 -13.13 0.15 -23.81
C LYS A 158 -11.77 -0.43 -23.45
N LYS A 159 -10.68 0.09 -24.02
CA LYS A 159 -9.32 -0.37 -23.77
C LYS A 159 -8.89 -0.12 -22.32
N VAL A 160 -9.13 1.08 -21.79
CA VAL A 160 -8.87 1.44 -20.38
C VAL A 160 -9.71 0.57 -19.44
N SER A 161 -10.99 0.37 -19.75
CA SER A 161 -11.88 -0.50 -18.97
C SER A 161 -11.41 -1.96 -18.98
N PHE A 162 -10.87 -2.44 -20.10
CA PHE A 162 -10.25 -3.76 -20.20
C PHE A 162 -9.02 -3.86 -19.29
N TYR A 163 -8.11 -2.88 -19.34
CA TYR A 163 -6.93 -2.89 -18.47
C TYR A 163 -7.28 -2.82 -16.98
N ARG A 164 -8.28 -2.01 -16.59
CA ARG A 164 -8.79 -1.98 -15.20
C ARG A 164 -9.40 -3.32 -14.77
N LYS A 165 -10.16 -3.97 -15.65
CA LYS A 165 -10.68 -5.33 -15.38
C LYS A 165 -9.54 -6.32 -15.22
N PHE A 166 -8.54 -6.25 -16.11
CA PHE A 166 -7.39 -7.13 -16.06
C PHE A 166 -6.60 -6.95 -14.77
N THR A 167 -6.29 -5.72 -14.36
CA THR A 167 -5.57 -5.48 -13.09
C THR A 167 -6.41 -5.87 -11.87
N GLY A 168 -7.71 -5.56 -11.87
CA GLY A 168 -8.61 -5.95 -10.78
C GLY A 168 -8.77 -7.46 -10.65
N ILE A 169 -8.94 -8.19 -11.76
CA ILE A 169 -8.99 -9.66 -11.75
C ILE A 169 -7.64 -10.23 -11.29
N SER A 170 -6.53 -9.69 -11.81
CA SER A 170 -5.19 -10.14 -11.43
C SER A 170 -4.94 -9.96 -9.94
N PHE A 171 -5.43 -8.89 -9.31
CA PHE A 171 -5.36 -8.69 -7.87
C PHE A 171 -5.97 -9.87 -7.10
N PHE A 172 -7.20 -10.27 -7.44
CA PHE A 172 -7.85 -11.41 -6.77
C PHE A 172 -7.27 -12.77 -7.14
N VAL A 173 -6.72 -12.92 -8.34
CA VAL A 173 -6.01 -14.14 -8.74
C VAL A 173 -4.72 -14.31 -7.95
N ILE A 174 -3.92 -13.24 -7.76
CA ILE A 174 -2.66 -13.24 -7.00
C ILE A 174 -2.90 -13.38 -5.50
N LEU A 175 -4.06 -12.94 -5.01
CA LEU A 175 -4.46 -13.11 -3.62
C LEU A 175 -4.57 -14.59 -3.20
N VAL A 176 -4.92 -15.50 -4.12
CA VAL A 176 -5.00 -16.95 -3.84
C VAL A 176 -3.63 -17.57 -3.51
N PRO A 177 -2.60 -17.51 -4.38
CA PRO A 177 -1.27 -18.03 -4.05
C PRO A 177 -0.64 -17.28 -2.87
N MET A 178 -0.94 -15.99 -2.70
CA MET A 178 -0.49 -15.20 -1.54
C MET A 178 -0.97 -15.83 -0.22
N ILE A 179 -2.26 -16.15 -0.11
CA ILE A 179 -2.81 -16.84 1.07
C ILE A 179 -2.21 -18.24 1.23
N TYR A 180 -2.03 -18.99 0.14
CA TYR A 180 -1.42 -20.31 0.20
C TYR A 180 0.00 -20.27 0.80
N PHE A 181 0.86 -19.38 0.31
CA PHE A 181 2.23 -19.23 0.82
C PHE A 181 2.27 -18.62 2.23
N PHE A 182 1.30 -17.76 2.58
CA PHE A 182 1.13 -17.28 3.95
C PHE A 182 0.90 -18.44 4.94
N LEU A 183 -0.05 -19.33 4.62
CA LEU A 183 -0.36 -20.50 5.44
C LEU A 183 0.83 -21.46 5.51
N GLN A 184 1.54 -21.64 4.39
CA GLN A 184 2.73 -22.48 4.33
C GLN A 184 3.87 -21.95 5.20
N HIS A 185 4.07 -20.63 5.23
CA HIS A 185 5.05 -19.98 6.12
C HIS A 185 4.61 -20.07 7.60
N LYS A 186 3.36 -19.71 7.92
CA LYS A 186 2.86 -19.67 9.32
C LYS A 186 2.72 -21.06 9.96
N ILE A 187 2.16 -22.03 9.24
CA ILE A 187 1.84 -23.37 9.77
C ILE A 187 2.95 -24.36 9.46
N SER A 188 3.33 -24.47 8.18
CA SER A 188 4.24 -25.51 7.71
C SER A 188 5.73 -25.13 7.83
N LYS A 189 6.04 -23.86 8.15
CA LYS A 189 7.40 -23.32 8.34
C LYS A 189 8.36 -23.72 7.22
N VAL A 190 7.86 -23.74 5.98
CA VAL A 190 8.67 -24.11 4.81
C VAL A 190 9.61 -22.97 4.47
N ALA A 191 10.91 -23.25 4.45
CA ALA A 191 11.91 -22.24 4.16
C ALA A 191 11.72 -21.62 2.76
N GLY A 192 11.70 -20.30 2.69
CA GLY A 192 11.50 -19.52 1.45
C GLY A 192 10.04 -19.24 1.09
N ALA A 193 9.07 -19.86 1.79
CA ALA A 193 7.65 -19.54 1.59
C ALA A 193 7.34 -18.07 1.92
N TYR A 194 8.03 -17.50 2.92
CA TYR A 194 7.91 -16.09 3.29
C TYR A 194 8.26 -15.13 2.15
N THR A 195 9.39 -15.37 1.46
CA THR A 195 9.84 -14.51 0.36
C THR A 195 8.87 -14.57 -0.82
N ILE A 196 8.35 -15.76 -1.14
CA ILE A 196 7.32 -15.89 -2.18
C ILE A 196 6.05 -15.16 -1.78
N TYR A 197 5.60 -15.33 -0.53
CA TYR A 197 4.48 -14.57 0.04
C TYR A 197 4.69 -13.05 -0.12
N ALA A 198 5.86 -12.54 0.28
CA ALA A 198 6.19 -11.12 0.22
C ALA A 198 6.11 -10.57 -1.22
N PHE A 199 6.62 -11.31 -2.22
CA PHE A 199 6.48 -10.90 -3.62
C PHE A 199 5.03 -10.74 -4.06
N HIS A 200 4.14 -11.65 -3.64
CA HIS A 200 2.73 -11.53 -3.99
C HIS A 200 2.07 -10.35 -3.26
N GLU A 201 2.41 -10.11 -1.99
CA GLU A 201 1.91 -8.96 -1.23
C GLU A 201 2.28 -7.62 -1.87
N TRP A 202 3.56 -7.45 -2.26
CA TRP A 202 4.00 -6.28 -3.03
C TRP A 202 3.32 -6.19 -4.40
N SER A 203 3.12 -7.33 -5.08
CA SER A 203 2.41 -7.36 -6.37
C SER A 203 0.96 -6.87 -6.24
N LEU A 204 0.26 -7.20 -5.15
CA LEU A 204 -1.08 -6.70 -4.87
C LEU A 204 -1.10 -5.17 -4.74
N ILE A 205 -0.11 -4.58 -4.07
CA ILE A 205 0.04 -3.13 -3.96
C ILE A 205 0.23 -2.49 -5.33
N PHE A 206 1.13 -3.04 -6.16
CA PHE A 206 1.34 -2.51 -7.51
C PHE A 206 0.09 -2.60 -8.37
N LEU A 207 -0.65 -3.71 -8.30
CA LEU A 207 -1.91 -3.87 -9.03
C LEU A 207 -2.98 -2.88 -8.59
N ASP A 208 -3.04 -2.59 -7.28
CA ASP A 208 -3.92 -1.57 -6.71
C ASP A 208 -3.61 -0.17 -7.24
N ILE A 209 -2.33 0.20 -7.22
CA ILE A 209 -1.84 1.48 -7.75
C ILE A 209 -2.11 1.57 -9.25
N PHE A 210 -1.83 0.50 -10.01
CA PHE A 210 -2.11 0.48 -11.44
C PHE A 210 -3.61 0.64 -11.73
N PHE A 211 -4.47 -0.04 -10.96
CA PHE A 211 -5.92 0.11 -11.10
C PHE A 211 -6.35 1.57 -10.93
N ASP A 212 -5.89 2.24 -9.87
CA ASP A 212 -6.23 3.65 -9.60
C ASP A 212 -5.62 4.60 -10.66
N SER A 213 -4.41 4.30 -11.17
CA SER A 213 -3.68 5.11 -12.15
C SER A 213 -4.44 5.31 -13.48
N TYR A 214 -5.25 4.32 -13.88
CA TYR A 214 -6.08 4.43 -15.07
C TYR A 214 -7.17 5.51 -14.95
N SER A 215 -7.36 6.13 -13.79
CA SER A 215 -8.22 7.31 -13.61
C SER A 215 -7.64 8.57 -14.24
N TYR A 216 -6.35 8.56 -14.58
CA TYR A 216 -5.71 9.61 -15.36
C TYR A 216 -6.48 9.98 -16.64
N PHE A 217 -6.89 8.98 -17.43
CA PHE A 217 -7.64 9.21 -18.68
C PHE A 217 -9.01 9.87 -18.47
N GLU A 218 -9.59 9.67 -17.29
CA GLU A 218 -10.89 10.25 -16.94
C GLU A 218 -10.73 11.71 -16.51
N PHE A 219 -9.60 12.03 -15.89
CA PHE A 219 -9.27 13.36 -15.41
C PHE A 219 -8.85 14.32 -16.51
N GLU A 220 -8.39 13.82 -17.66
CA GLU A 220 -8.14 14.65 -18.84
C GLU A 220 -9.39 15.42 -19.30
N TYR A 221 -10.58 14.90 -18.97
CA TYR A 221 -11.87 15.52 -19.29
C TYR A 221 -12.47 16.33 -18.14
N VAL A 222 -11.72 16.51 -17.05
CA VAL A 222 -12.16 17.31 -15.89
C VAL A 222 -11.33 18.58 -15.83
N GLU A 223 -11.98 19.72 -16.07
CA GLU A 223 -11.36 21.04 -15.93
C GLU A 223 -11.67 21.61 -14.53
N LEU A 224 -10.62 21.93 -13.78
CA LEU A 224 -10.71 22.57 -12.47
C LEU A 224 -10.31 24.04 -12.61
N ALA A 225 -11.29 24.93 -12.48
CA ALA A 225 -11.07 26.38 -12.49
C ALA A 225 -11.34 26.98 -11.11
N VAL A 226 -10.41 27.79 -10.62
CA VAL A 226 -10.60 28.62 -9.41
C VAL A 226 -11.11 29.98 -9.86
N LEU A 227 -12.40 30.24 -9.65
CA LEU A 227 -13.02 31.51 -9.99
C LEU A 227 -12.96 32.47 -8.80
N SER A 228 -12.53 33.71 -9.03
CA SER A 228 -12.67 34.76 -8.02
C SER A 228 -14.15 35.16 -7.88
N ASN A 229 -14.57 35.50 -6.66
CA ASN A 229 -15.97 35.84 -6.37
C ASN A 229 -16.50 37.03 -7.19
N GLN A 230 -15.63 37.85 -7.78
CA GLN A 230 -16.03 39.00 -8.60
C GLN A 230 -16.62 38.59 -9.96
N ALA A 231 -16.27 37.42 -10.50
CA ALA A 231 -16.83 36.92 -11.75
C ALA A 231 -18.31 36.49 -11.62
N LYS A 232 -18.78 36.20 -10.40
CA LYS A 232 -20.17 35.79 -10.11
C LYS A 232 -21.17 36.93 -10.02
N GLN A 233 -20.71 38.19 -9.95
CA GLN A 233 -21.57 39.37 -9.78
C GLN A 233 -21.81 40.14 -11.10
N ALA A 234 -21.24 39.67 -12.21
CA ALA A 234 -21.34 40.30 -13.53
C ALA A 234 -22.22 39.50 -14.53
N GLU A 235 -22.86 38.43 -14.08
CA GLU A 235 -23.90 37.64 -14.78
C GLU A 235 -25.26 37.85 -14.10
#